data_AF-A0A7S4RDZ1-F1
#
_entry.id   AF-A0A7S4RDZ1-F1
#
_cell.length_a   1.000
_cell.length_b   1.000
_cell.length_c   1.000
_cell.angle_alpha   90.00
_cell.angle_beta   90.00
_cell.angle_gamma   90.00
#
_symmetry.space_group_name_H-M   'P 1'
#
loop_
_entity.id
_entity.type
_entity.pdbx_description
1 polymer ?
#
loop_
_entity_poly.entity_id
_entity_poly.type
_entity_poly.pdbx_seq_one_letter_code
_entity_poly.pdbx_strand_id
1 'polypeptide(L)'
;CIASSAAPGCEAERAVDGDPAGGWRPEPCSQEAQLGGAWWLADLARPRSCASVVLEWRLPRRTQVLYPNRFHLRDDLVLGGGRGLPIAAVHVRPGGVAARAGVAAGDVLQLGAGGDGDTAFRELPPMEALAQFLVRHDAQLPAVLVFEGADRSGGSPGAGGAVKVSVAISASRGGPDAAFEAAAARGLELLAAPGQACEVPGPFVGRLVRLDFPGKWPCAEGGRPLRLAVRVLAAGRLAPPAFRRRFLEVLRRRVREGQPAGALPLDPTGGKRPFWADTRRASSCNAKVTVDVWQRQRRHHDGEDAREDELLKLCKRDNREFNPLRSLEVHGLRRCIFARDDDVRECTFHPRTAGNVPGHVRELREHVSDRLDAEAGIEEFVSSLGENFGSGAYPNYRLVHRRMALQRARSELSRGNLSGALTRLQAQFQVGQIDRRFRCFHRGCGQPIDQTAELCGCGGFFCEAHRDQGVHGCKEMKQRLVKLAQENRLRDSERKERGEEVLPEEKFDNKAELGLILEVYQLAGEIREAQKSRELRRRSLVRLSYSLEQFGPVRLLERPFRRRMCQRALHGSRRLRRAACADPSCSCPDAHHPSELRFPAGESAPR
;
A
#
# COMPACT_ATOMS: atom_id res chain seq x y z
N CYS A 1 -21.80 18.98 2.64
CA CYS A 1 -22.40 17.80 3.33
C CYS A 1 -23.47 18.31 4.29
N ILE A 2 -24.29 17.45 4.88
CA ILE A 2 -25.23 17.82 5.95
C ILE A 2 -25.20 16.75 7.07
N ALA A 3 -25.62 17.11 8.27
CA ALA A 3 -25.63 16.23 9.44
C ALA A 3 -26.79 16.62 10.39
N SER A 4 -27.06 15.78 11.40
CA SER A 4 -28.10 16.03 12.43
C SER A 4 -27.86 17.31 13.23
N SER A 5 -26.64 17.45 13.75
CA SER A 5 -26.15 18.60 14.49
C SER A 5 -24.64 18.73 14.25
N ALA A 6 -24.04 19.86 14.59
CA ALA A 6 -22.59 20.03 14.52
C ALA A 6 -22.12 20.94 15.65
N ALA A 7 -21.10 20.50 16.40
CA ALA A 7 -20.41 21.41 17.31
C ALA A 7 -19.68 22.52 16.52
N PRO A 8 -19.50 23.73 17.09
CA PRO A 8 -18.75 24.80 16.44
C PRO A 8 -17.37 24.35 15.94
N GLY A 9 -17.03 24.70 14.69
CA GLY A 9 -15.77 24.32 14.05
C GLY A 9 -15.64 22.83 13.69
N CYS A 10 -16.72 22.05 13.79
CA CYS A 10 -16.80 20.62 13.48
C CYS A 10 -17.95 20.32 12.51
N GLU A 11 -18.11 21.16 11.49
CA GLU A 11 -19.18 21.13 10.50
C GLU A 11 -19.16 19.83 9.66
N ALA A 12 -20.30 19.42 9.10
CA ALA A 12 -20.42 18.17 8.35
C ALA A 12 -19.45 18.06 7.16
N GLU A 13 -19.00 19.17 6.59
CA GLU A 13 -18.01 19.20 5.51
C GLU A 13 -16.57 18.98 5.97
N ARG A 14 -16.25 19.28 7.24
CA ARG A 14 -14.93 18.98 7.84
C ARG A 14 -14.66 17.50 8.02
N ALA A 15 -15.67 16.65 7.87
CA ALA A 15 -15.46 15.21 7.77
C ALA A 15 -14.72 14.80 6.47
N VAL A 16 -14.81 15.58 5.39
CA VAL A 16 -14.35 15.20 4.04
C VAL A 16 -13.38 16.19 3.39
N ASP A 17 -12.99 17.25 4.10
CA ASP A 17 -12.03 18.27 3.63
C ASP A 17 -10.62 17.70 3.36
N GLY A 18 -10.25 16.63 4.08
CA GLY A 18 -8.93 16.01 4.02
C GLY A 18 -7.91 16.63 4.98
N ASP A 19 -8.33 17.54 5.84
CA ASP A 19 -7.54 18.10 6.92
C ASP A 19 -7.34 17.02 8.02
N PRO A 20 -6.10 16.71 8.46
CA PRO A 20 -5.88 15.83 9.59
C PRO A 20 -6.48 16.36 10.91
N ALA A 21 -6.61 17.68 11.08
CA ALA A 21 -7.24 18.32 12.25
C ALA A 21 -8.77 18.43 12.12
N GLY A 22 -9.29 18.33 10.90
CA GLY A 22 -10.70 18.37 10.56
C GLY A 22 -11.45 17.12 11.03
N GLY A 23 -12.75 17.27 11.16
CA GLY A 23 -13.69 16.18 11.41
C GLY A 23 -15.03 16.72 11.86
N TRP A 24 -16.08 15.92 11.67
CA TRP A 24 -17.42 16.23 12.18
C TRP A 24 -17.61 15.62 13.58
N ARG A 25 -18.34 16.33 14.45
CA ARG A 25 -18.93 15.78 15.68
C ARG A 25 -20.30 16.42 15.91
N PRO A 26 -21.31 15.67 16.39
CA PRO A 26 -22.58 16.27 16.80
C PRO A 26 -22.36 17.23 17.98
N GLU A 27 -23.32 18.13 18.20
CA GLU A 27 -23.25 19.09 19.29
C GLU A 27 -23.40 18.37 20.66
N PRO A 28 -22.54 18.63 21.67
CA PRO A 28 -22.51 17.83 22.91
C PRO A 28 -23.81 17.83 23.73
N CYS A 29 -24.61 18.90 23.61
CA CYS A 29 -25.89 19.04 24.29
C CYS A 29 -27.09 18.60 23.43
N SER A 30 -26.86 18.18 22.17
CA SER A 30 -27.94 17.68 21.32
C SER A 30 -28.42 16.31 21.80
N GLN A 31 -29.74 16.08 21.72
CA GLN A 31 -30.37 14.84 22.15
C GLN A 31 -29.78 13.63 21.40
N GLU A 32 -29.45 13.85 20.12
CA GLU A 32 -28.83 12.90 19.20
C GLU A 32 -27.42 12.46 19.63
N ALA A 33 -26.66 13.32 20.32
CA ALA A 33 -25.34 12.98 20.84
C ALA A 33 -25.43 12.12 22.12
N GLN A 34 -26.45 12.38 22.96
CA GLN A 34 -26.58 11.79 24.30
C GLN A 34 -27.38 10.49 24.32
N LEU A 35 -28.42 10.38 23.48
CA LEU A 35 -29.31 9.22 23.40
C LEU A 35 -29.08 8.37 22.15
N GLY A 36 -28.26 8.86 21.20
CA GLY A 36 -28.08 8.27 19.87
C GLY A 36 -29.03 8.86 18.84
N GLY A 37 -28.81 8.52 17.57
CA GLY A 37 -29.55 9.09 16.43
C GLY A 37 -28.82 10.23 15.71
N ALA A 38 -27.57 10.51 16.08
CA ALA A 38 -26.70 11.37 15.27
C ALA A 38 -26.54 10.76 13.87
N TRP A 39 -26.49 11.60 12.83
CA TRP A 39 -26.33 11.14 11.45
C TRP A 39 -25.55 12.14 10.60
N TRP A 40 -24.90 11.63 9.55
CA TRP A 40 -24.09 12.40 8.61
C TRP A 40 -24.37 11.97 7.17
N LEU A 41 -24.41 12.93 6.24
CA LEU A 41 -24.77 12.71 4.84
C LEU A 41 -23.86 13.50 3.87
N ALA A 42 -23.25 12.78 2.92
CA ALA A 42 -22.60 13.39 1.75
C ALA A 42 -23.40 13.15 0.47
N ASP A 43 -23.60 14.21 -0.31
CA ASP A 43 -24.00 14.14 -1.72
C ASP A 43 -22.74 14.25 -2.61
N LEU A 44 -22.46 13.19 -3.36
CA LEU A 44 -21.36 13.09 -4.32
C LEU A 44 -21.66 13.82 -5.66
N ALA A 45 -22.75 14.61 -5.67
CA ALA A 45 -23.38 15.38 -6.76
C ALA A 45 -23.94 14.54 -7.91
N ARG A 46 -23.32 13.41 -8.22
CA ARG A 46 -23.74 12.42 -9.22
C ARG A 46 -23.37 11.02 -8.75
N PRO A 47 -24.04 9.95 -9.23
CA PRO A 47 -23.61 8.58 -8.94
C PRO A 47 -22.14 8.37 -9.26
N ARG A 48 -21.38 7.89 -8.28
CA ARG A 48 -19.95 7.55 -8.40
C ARG A 48 -19.76 6.08 -8.05
N SER A 49 -18.93 5.40 -8.85
CA SER A 49 -18.32 4.14 -8.42
C SER A 49 -17.27 4.43 -7.36
N CYS A 50 -17.51 3.95 -6.15
CA CYS A 50 -16.61 3.98 -5.00
C CYS A 50 -16.16 2.56 -4.68
N ALA A 51 -14.94 2.41 -4.16
CA ALA A 51 -14.37 1.14 -3.75
C ALA A 51 -14.63 0.82 -2.28
N SER A 52 -14.71 1.86 -1.44
CA SER A 52 -15.04 1.80 -0.02
C SER A 52 -15.31 3.23 0.49
N VAL A 53 -15.86 3.33 1.70
CA VAL A 53 -15.80 4.53 2.55
C VAL A 53 -14.95 4.15 3.75
N VAL A 54 -13.95 4.97 4.10
CA VAL A 54 -13.16 4.77 5.31
C VAL A 54 -13.63 5.75 6.37
N LEU A 55 -13.97 5.24 7.54
CA LEU A 55 -14.36 6.01 8.73
C LEU A 55 -13.22 5.97 9.74
N GLU A 56 -12.83 7.12 10.27
CA GLU A 56 -11.69 7.24 11.17
C GLU A 56 -12.07 8.19 12.32
N TRP A 57 -11.99 7.70 13.56
CA TRP A 57 -12.29 8.48 14.76
C TRP A 57 -11.00 8.97 15.38
N ARG A 58 -10.86 10.30 15.47
CA ARG A 58 -9.68 10.97 16.01
C ARG A 58 -10.02 11.65 17.33
N LEU A 59 -9.08 11.62 18.27
CA LEU A 59 -9.10 12.61 19.34
C LEU A 59 -8.67 13.98 18.77
N PRO A 60 -9.36 15.07 19.13
CA PRO A 60 -8.73 16.38 19.03
C PRO A 60 -7.56 16.42 20.01
N ARG A 61 -6.35 16.68 19.51
CA ARG A 61 -5.17 16.82 20.35
C ARG A 61 -5.27 18.14 21.11
N ARG A 62 -5.55 18.07 22.41
CA ARG A 62 -5.69 19.24 23.27
C ARG A 62 -4.36 19.57 23.93
N THR A 63 -3.68 20.60 23.44
CA THR A 63 -2.42 21.12 23.96
C THR A 63 -2.68 22.31 24.87
N GLN A 64 -2.22 22.28 26.11
CA GLN A 64 -2.26 23.43 27.01
C GLN A 64 -0.90 24.14 27.01
N VAL A 65 -0.91 25.46 26.87
CA VAL A 65 0.29 26.32 26.85
C VAL A 65 0.20 27.32 27.98
N LEU A 66 1.13 27.24 28.91
CA LEU A 66 1.25 28.17 30.03
C LEU A 66 2.17 29.34 29.65
N TYR A 67 1.61 30.53 29.46
CA TYR A 67 2.37 31.74 29.19
C TYR A 67 2.64 32.52 30.48
N PRO A 68 3.89 32.56 30.98
CA PRO A 68 4.23 33.24 32.23
C PRO A 68 4.17 34.77 32.12
N ASN A 69 4.26 35.35 30.92
CA ASN A 69 4.03 36.77 30.70
C ASN A 69 3.44 37.06 29.31
N ARG A 70 2.89 38.27 29.12
CA ARG A 70 2.30 38.74 27.85
C ARG A 70 3.33 38.92 26.71
N PHE A 71 4.59 39.20 27.03
CA PHE A 71 5.66 39.36 26.02
C PHE A 71 5.96 38.03 25.31
N HIS A 72 6.08 36.95 26.08
CA HIS A 72 6.32 35.62 25.55
C HIS A 72 5.18 35.15 24.65
N LEU A 73 3.94 35.58 24.87
CA LEU A 73 2.82 35.25 23.98
C LEU A 73 2.95 35.93 22.62
N ARG A 74 3.30 37.22 22.59
CA ARG A 74 3.37 38.02 21.35
C ARG A 74 4.50 37.57 20.42
N ASP A 75 5.64 37.16 20.98
CA ASP A 75 6.84 36.80 20.23
C ASP A 75 6.91 35.30 19.84
N ASP A 76 5.96 34.50 20.32
CA ASP A 76 5.93 33.04 20.16
C ASP A 76 4.82 32.55 19.24
N LEU A 77 3.71 33.28 19.16
CA LEU A 77 2.50 32.85 18.49
C LEU A 77 1.85 33.98 17.68
N VAL A 78 1.48 33.68 16.44
CA VAL A 78 0.61 34.54 15.61
C VAL A 78 -0.69 33.80 15.36
N LEU A 79 -1.80 34.39 15.80
CA LEU A 79 -3.15 33.89 15.57
C LEU A 79 -3.79 34.55 14.34
N GLY A 80 -4.51 33.75 13.56
CA GLY A 80 -5.40 34.18 12.48
C GLY A 80 -6.82 33.65 12.68
N GLY A 81 -7.72 33.97 11.75
CA GLY A 81 -9.16 33.72 11.91
C GLY A 81 -9.88 34.93 12.52
N GLY A 82 -10.89 34.69 13.35
CA GLY A 82 -11.80 35.74 13.83
C GLY A 82 -12.91 36.04 12.81
N ARG A 83 -13.76 37.04 13.11
CA ARG A 83 -14.92 37.43 12.27
C ARG A 83 -15.90 36.29 11.99
N GLY A 84 -16.04 35.37 12.95
CA GLY A 84 -16.86 34.15 12.81
C GLY A 84 -16.11 32.94 12.27
N LEU A 85 -14.83 33.07 11.89
CA LEU A 85 -13.94 31.94 11.60
C LEU A 85 -13.19 31.48 12.86
N PRO A 86 -12.88 30.17 13.00
CA PRO A 86 -12.10 29.67 14.12
C PRO A 86 -10.76 30.38 14.28
N ILE A 87 -10.37 30.68 15.52
CA ILE A 87 -9.09 31.31 15.84
C ILE A 87 -8.01 30.23 15.78
N ALA A 88 -7.05 30.33 14.86
CA ALA A 88 -6.04 29.29 14.64
C ALA A 88 -4.62 29.86 14.69
N ALA A 89 -3.67 29.04 15.14
CA ALA A 89 -2.24 29.34 15.08
C ALA A 89 -1.79 29.38 13.61
N VAL A 90 -1.43 30.57 13.11
CA VAL A 90 -0.88 30.77 11.75
C VAL A 90 0.64 30.58 11.76
N HIS A 91 1.30 31.09 12.79
CA HIS A 91 2.73 30.91 12.99
C HIS A 91 3.01 30.55 14.45
N VAL A 92 3.86 29.55 14.67
CA VAL A 92 4.37 29.15 15.98
C VAL A 92 5.89 29.22 15.90
N ARG A 93 6.52 29.98 16.80
CA ARG A 93 7.97 30.18 16.80
C ARG A 93 8.70 28.87 17.12
N PRO A 94 9.62 28.39 16.26
CA PRO A 94 10.41 27.21 16.54
C PRO A 94 11.14 27.31 17.89
N GLY A 95 10.97 26.31 18.75
CA GLY A 95 11.58 26.24 20.08
C GLY A 95 10.96 27.14 21.16
N GLY A 96 9.92 27.92 20.85
CA GLY A 96 9.21 28.77 21.82
C GLY A 96 8.17 28.02 22.69
N VAL A 97 7.35 28.74 23.46
CA VAL A 97 6.51 28.14 24.52
C VAL A 97 5.43 27.22 23.94
N ALA A 98 4.68 27.71 22.94
CA ALA A 98 3.69 26.95 22.19
C ALA A 98 4.32 25.77 21.45
N ALA A 99 5.46 25.96 20.80
CA ALA A 99 6.16 24.87 20.11
C ALA A 99 6.65 23.77 21.07
N ARG A 100 7.09 24.12 22.29
CA ARG A 100 7.52 23.15 23.31
C ARG A 100 6.35 22.42 23.97
N ALA A 101 5.22 23.08 24.17
CA ALA A 101 3.95 22.40 24.49
C ALA A 101 3.45 21.54 23.31
N GLY A 102 3.94 21.83 22.10
CA GLY A 102 3.71 21.06 20.88
C GLY A 102 2.55 21.56 20.02
N VAL A 103 2.09 22.80 20.22
CA VAL A 103 1.19 23.49 19.30
C VAL A 103 1.86 23.63 17.93
N ALA A 104 1.10 23.37 16.87
CA ALA A 104 1.54 23.54 15.49
C ALA A 104 0.70 24.60 14.77
N ALA A 105 1.23 25.11 13.65
CA ALA A 105 0.42 25.90 12.73
C ALA A 105 -0.77 25.05 12.23
N GLY A 106 -1.97 25.63 12.31
CA GLY A 106 -3.26 24.98 12.07
C GLY A 106 -4.06 24.64 13.34
N ASP A 107 -3.43 24.58 14.52
CA ASP A 107 -4.14 24.24 15.76
C ASP A 107 -5.07 25.38 16.21
N VAL A 108 -6.30 25.05 16.63
CA VAL A 108 -7.37 26.01 16.93
C VAL A 108 -7.36 26.38 18.41
N LEU A 109 -7.29 27.67 18.73
CA LEU A 109 -7.43 28.18 20.09
C LEU A 109 -8.87 27.97 20.58
N GLN A 110 -9.02 27.48 21.81
CA GLN A 110 -10.31 27.28 22.48
C GLN A 110 -10.38 28.21 23.70
N LEU A 111 -11.26 29.21 23.66
CA LEU A 111 -11.41 30.22 24.70
C LEU A 111 -12.55 29.91 25.69
N GLY A 112 -12.77 28.61 25.94
CA GLY A 112 -13.67 28.12 26.98
C GLY A 112 -15.14 28.52 26.82
N ALA A 113 -15.91 28.35 27.89
CA ALA A 113 -17.32 28.72 27.92
C ALA A 113 -17.47 30.26 28.04
N GLY A 114 -17.35 30.96 26.91
CA GLY A 114 -17.64 32.39 26.78
C GLY A 114 -16.77 33.14 25.78
N GLY A 115 -15.50 32.74 25.59
CA GLY A 115 -14.55 33.52 24.78
C GLY A 115 -14.65 33.32 23.26
N ASP A 116 -15.05 32.13 22.80
CA ASP A 116 -15.19 31.84 21.35
C ASP A 116 -16.30 32.70 20.68
N GLY A 117 -17.16 33.33 21.48
CA GLY A 117 -18.22 34.23 21.06
C GLY A 117 -18.01 35.72 21.39
N ASP A 118 -16.90 36.10 22.05
CA ASP A 118 -16.63 37.50 22.44
C ASP A 118 -16.59 38.40 21.19
N THR A 119 -17.32 39.52 21.24
CA THR A 119 -17.41 40.49 20.14
C THR A 119 -16.05 41.04 19.74
N ALA A 120 -15.08 41.06 20.64
CA ALA A 120 -13.68 41.41 20.34
C ALA A 120 -13.11 40.59 19.17
N PHE A 121 -13.35 39.28 19.12
CA PHE A 121 -12.86 38.42 18.03
C PHE A 121 -13.67 38.56 16.74
N ARG A 122 -14.79 39.29 16.75
CA ARG A 122 -15.54 39.68 15.54
C ARG A 122 -15.07 41.01 14.97
N GLU A 123 -14.63 41.93 15.81
CA GLU A 123 -14.29 43.30 15.41
C GLU A 123 -12.78 43.48 15.18
N LEU A 124 -11.96 42.88 16.04
CA LEU A 124 -10.50 43.10 16.09
C LEU A 124 -9.70 41.91 15.50
N PRO A 125 -8.44 42.14 15.11
CA PRO A 125 -7.49 41.07 14.81
C PRO A 125 -7.36 40.08 15.99
N PRO A 126 -7.22 38.76 15.77
CA PRO A 126 -7.21 37.77 16.85
C PRO A 126 -6.18 38.01 17.96
N MET A 127 -5.00 38.57 17.64
CA MET A 127 -3.98 38.92 18.64
C MET A 127 -4.38 40.11 19.51
N GLU A 128 -5.09 41.10 18.96
CA GLU A 128 -5.58 42.26 19.71
C GLU A 128 -6.81 41.89 20.53
N ALA A 129 -7.72 41.09 19.97
CA ALA A 129 -8.85 40.52 20.69
C ALA A 129 -8.39 39.66 21.87
N LEU A 130 -7.37 38.80 21.70
CA LEU A 130 -6.79 38.03 22.79
C LEU A 130 -6.10 38.91 23.84
N ALA A 131 -5.41 39.97 23.43
CA ALA A 131 -4.82 40.93 24.36
C ALA A 131 -5.90 41.64 25.20
N GLN A 132 -7.03 42.04 24.59
CA GLN A 132 -8.16 42.61 25.32
C GLN A 132 -8.84 41.58 26.23
N PHE A 133 -9.06 40.35 25.76
CA PHE A 133 -9.64 39.26 26.56
C PHE A 133 -8.83 39.01 27.83
N LEU A 134 -7.49 38.92 27.71
CA LEU A 134 -6.56 38.77 28.84
C LEU A 134 -6.47 40.00 29.76
N VAL A 135 -7.02 41.16 29.37
CA VAL A 135 -7.15 42.35 30.22
C VAL A 135 -8.53 42.39 30.88
N ARG A 136 -9.62 42.14 30.14
CA ARG A 136 -11.00 42.19 30.64
C ARG A 136 -11.29 41.15 31.72
N HIS A 137 -10.74 39.94 31.57
CA HIS A 137 -10.97 38.85 32.51
C HIS A 137 -10.05 38.87 33.74
N ASP A 138 -9.30 39.96 33.93
CA ASP A 138 -8.27 40.13 34.98
C ASP A 138 -7.40 38.87 35.15
N ALA A 139 -7.05 38.26 34.01
CA ALA A 139 -6.37 36.98 33.94
C ALA A 139 -4.92 37.17 34.41
N GLN A 140 -4.73 37.04 35.73
CA GLN A 140 -3.42 37.10 36.36
C GLN A 140 -2.51 36.09 35.66
N LEU A 141 -1.40 36.59 35.14
CA LEU A 141 -0.39 35.74 34.53
C LEU A 141 0.12 34.76 35.60
N PRO A 142 0.24 33.46 35.30
CA PRO A 142 0.35 32.90 33.95
C PRO A 142 -0.98 32.61 33.23
N ALA A 143 -1.06 32.96 31.95
CA ALA A 143 -2.22 32.66 31.11
C ALA A 143 -2.14 31.23 30.55
N VAL A 144 -3.18 30.41 30.78
CA VAL A 144 -3.31 29.07 30.18
C VAL A 144 -4.11 29.18 28.88
N LEU A 145 -3.44 29.02 27.74
CA LEU A 145 -4.08 28.92 26.44
C LEU A 145 -4.26 27.46 26.03
N VAL A 146 -5.41 27.13 25.43
CA VAL A 146 -5.79 25.77 25.07
C VAL A 146 -5.92 25.69 23.55
N PHE A 147 -5.16 24.80 22.92
CA PHE A 147 -5.23 24.55 21.48
C PHE A 147 -5.78 23.15 21.21
N GLU A 148 -6.69 23.02 20.25
CA GLU A 148 -7.14 21.75 19.69
C GLU A 148 -6.58 21.59 18.26
N GLY A 149 -5.69 20.62 18.09
CA GLY A 149 -5.01 20.30 16.84
C GLY A 149 -5.28 18.88 16.34
N ALA A 150 -4.68 18.54 15.19
CA ALA A 150 -4.57 17.16 14.74
C ALA A 150 -3.71 16.35 15.72
N ASP A 151 -4.08 15.10 16.00
CA ASP A 151 -3.12 14.18 16.58
C ASP A 151 -2.04 13.86 15.53
N ARG A 152 -0.79 14.11 15.91
CA ARG A 152 0.41 13.80 15.11
C ARG A 152 1.25 12.71 15.77
N SER A 153 0.86 12.28 16.98
CA SER A 153 1.49 11.15 17.64
C SER A 153 0.90 9.86 17.07
N GLY A 154 1.75 8.91 16.68
CA GLY A 154 1.31 7.57 16.26
C GLY A 154 0.85 6.69 17.42
N GLY A 155 0.42 7.29 18.54
CA GLY A 155 -0.08 6.58 19.70
C GLY A 155 -1.50 6.08 19.42
N SER A 156 -1.74 4.79 19.60
CA SER A 156 -3.11 4.28 19.62
C SER A 156 -3.87 4.99 20.74
N PRO A 157 -5.03 5.61 20.47
CA PRO A 157 -5.86 6.12 21.56
C PRO A 157 -6.28 4.97 22.47
N GLY A 158 -6.41 5.27 23.76
CA GLY A 158 -6.90 4.33 24.78
C GLY A 158 -8.26 3.74 24.39
N ALA A 159 -8.51 2.51 24.84
CA ALA A 159 -9.51 1.61 24.29
C ALA A 159 -10.96 2.02 24.61
N GLY A 160 -11.45 3.07 23.95
CA GLY A 160 -12.88 3.38 23.90
C GLY A 160 -13.66 2.25 23.22
N GLY A 161 -14.84 1.93 23.75
CA GLY A 161 -15.68 0.84 23.25
C GLY A 161 -16.01 0.98 21.76
N ALA A 162 -16.10 -0.15 21.05
CA ALA A 162 -16.39 -0.17 19.63
C ALA A 162 -17.76 0.45 19.32
N VAL A 163 -17.78 1.36 18.35
CA VAL A 163 -18.97 2.12 17.95
C VAL A 163 -19.72 1.35 16.89
N LYS A 164 -21.01 1.13 17.12
CA LYS A 164 -21.92 0.59 16.13
C LYS A 164 -22.34 1.71 15.16
N VAL A 165 -22.04 1.54 13.88
CA VAL A 165 -22.39 2.48 12.80
C VAL A 165 -23.20 1.75 11.74
N SER A 166 -24.39 2.26 11.42
CA SER A 166 -25.18 1.76 10.28
C SER A 166 -24.91 2.62 9.05
N VAL A 167 -24.47 1.99 7.97
CA VAL A 167 -24.20 2.65 6.69
C VAL A 167 -25.38 2.44 5.72
N ALA A 168 -25.81 3.51 5.06
CA ALA A 168 -26.83 3.47 4.01
C ALA A 168 -26.38 4.28 2.78
N ILE A 169 -26.50 3.68 1.60
CA ILE A 169 -26.02 4.25 0.32
C ILE A 169 -27.18 4.31 -0.67
N SER A 170 -27.37 5.46 -1.33
CA SER A 170 -28.42 5.64 -2.35
C SER A 170 -27.88 6.15 -3.69
N ALA A 171 -28.45 5.66 -4.78
CA ALA A 171 -28.13 6.11 -6.14
C ALA A 171 -28.95 7.34 -6.58
N SER A 172 -30.10 7.63 -5.96
CA SER A 172 -31.03 8.68 -6.37
C SER A 172 -31.18 9.77 -5.28
N ARG A 173 -31.89 10.86 -5.62
CA ARG A 173 -32.17 11.99 -4.72
C ARG A 173 -33.61 11.96 -4.17
N GLY A 174 -34.26 10.78 -4.20
CA GLY A 174 -35.52 10.59 -3.48
C GLY A 174 -35.32 10.84 -2.00
N GLY A 175 -36.33 11.40 -1.33
CA GLY A 175 -36.27 11.74 0.10
C GLY A 175 -36.08 10.52 1.01
N PRO A 176 -35.97 10.73 2.34
CA PRO A 176 -35.69 9.65 3.30
C PRO A 176 -36.65 8.44 3.20
N ASP A 177 -37.90 8.65 2.77
CA ASP A 177 -38.92 7.59 2.61
C ASP A 177 -39.07 7.05 1.18
N ALA A 178 -38.33 7.58 0.21
CA ALA A 178 -38.40 7.10 -1.17
C ALA A 178 -37.59 5.79 -1.32
N ALA A 179 -38.27 4.65 -1.21
CA ALA A 179 -37.77 3.28 -1.31
C ALA A 179 -36.39 3.13 -1.99
N PHE A 180 -35.32 3.06 -1.18
CA PHE A 180 -33.93 3.00 -1.64
C PHE A 180 -33.62 1.65 -2.35
N GLU A 181 -33.87 1.55 -3.66
CA GLU A 181 -33.43 0.40 -4.46
C GLU A 181 -31.90 0.41 -4.72
N ALA A 182 -31.13 -0.06 -3.75
CA ALA A 182 -29.75 -0.50 -3.93
C ALA A 182 -29.39 -1.56 -2.87
N ALA A 183 -29.53 -2.84 -3.22
CA ALA A 183 -29.52 -3.96 -2.27
C ALA A 183 -28.16 -4.29 -1.60
N ALA A 184 -27.06 -3.65 -2.00
CA ALA A 184 -25.71 -4.08 -1.60
C ALA A 184 -25.19 -3.51 -0.27
N ALA A 185 -25.80 -2.44 0.27
CA ALA A 185 -25.28 -1.72 1.44
C ALA A 185 -26.38 -0.95 2.22
N ARG A 186 -27.48 -1.65 2.54
CA ARG A 186 -28.49 -1.16 3.49
C ARG A 186 -28.25 -1.83 4.85
N GLY A 187 -28.05 -1.02 5.90
CA GLY A 187 -27.93 -1.56 7.26
C GLY A 187 -26.66 -2.37 7.50
N LEU A 188 -25.57 -2.05 6.80
CA LEU A 188 -24.26 -2.59 7.16
C LEU A 188 -23.88 -2.02 8.52
N GLU A 189 -23.98 -2.86 9.55
CA GLU A 189 -23.57 -2.55 10.92
C GLU A 189 -22.07 -2.79 11.05
N LEU A 190 -21.32 -1.71 11.23
CA LEU A 190 -19.88 -1.74 11.40
C LEU A 190 -19.54 -1.46 12.86
N LEU A 191 -18.59 -2.23 13.39
CA LEU A 191 -17.95 -1.97 14.67
C LEU A 191 -16.64 -1.23 14.40
N ALA A 192 -16.61 0.06 14.75
CA ALA A 192 -15.42 0.88 14.60
C ALA A 192 -14.77 1.17 15.96
N ALA A 193 -13.50 0.80 16.11
CA ALA A 193 -12.72 1.18 17.28
C ALA A 193 -12.14 2.60 17.10
N PRO A 194 -12.11 3.44 18.15
CA PRO A 194 -11.35 4.69 18.18
C PRO A 194 -9.91 4.51 17.68
N GLY A 195 -9.43 5.43 16.84
CA GLY A 195 -8.07 5.38 16.27
C GLY A 195 -7.83 4.32 15.19
N GLN A 196 -8.77 3.40 14.93
CA GLN A 196 -8.68 2.48 13.81
C GLN A 196 -9.51 2.98 12.62
N ALA A 197 -8.95 2.82 11.41
CA ALA A 197 -9.66 3.05 10.17
C ALA A 197 -10.65 1.90 9.93
N CYS A 198 -11.95 2.18 10.05
CA CYS A 198 -13.01 1.24 9.72
C CYS A 198 -13.38 1.40 8.23
N GLU A 199 -12.99 0.43 7.40
CA GLU A 199 -13.38 0.41 5.99
C GLU A 199 -14.77 -0.22 5.83
N VAL A 200 -15.71 0.50 5.22
CA VAL A 200 -16.98 -0.08 4.76
C VAL A 200 -16.66 -1.12 3.69
N PRO A 201 -16.96 -2.40 3.89
CA PRO A 201 -16.55 -3.45 2.96
C PRO A 201 -17.36 -3.39 1.66
N GLY A 202 -16.64 -3.45 0.53
CA GLY A 202 -17.21 -3.65 -0.79
C GLY A 202 -17.36 -2.39 -1.66
N PRO A 203 -17.15 -2.51 -2.99
CA PRO A 203 -17.38 -1.42 -3.92
C PRO A 203 -18.88 -1.15 -4.10
N PHE A 204 -19.24 0.13 -4.21
CA PHE A 204 -20.62 0.56 -4.38
C PHE A 204 -20.76 1.63 -5.47
N VAL A 205 -21.96 1.82 -6.00
CA VAL A 205 -22.31 2.96 -6.86
C VAL A 205 -23.37 3.77 -6.15
N GLY A 206 -23.00 4.96 -5.69
CA GLY A 206 -23.88 5.83 -4.90
C GLY A 206 -23.75 7.30 -5.30
N ARG A 207 -24.83 8.05 -5.12
CA ARG A 207 -24.82 9.52 -5.08
C ARG A 207 -24.81 9.99 -3.63
N LEU A 208 -25.66 9.43 -2.78
CA LEU A 208 -25.76 9.78 -1.37
C LEU A 208 -25.08 8.69 -0.52
N VAL A 209 -24.28 9.10 0.45
CA VAL A 209 -23.72 8.24 1.49
C VAL A 209 -24.18 8.78 2.83
N ARG A 210 -25.00 8.00 3.54
CA ARG A 210 -25.52 8.29 4.88
C ARG A 210 -24.84 7.37 5.90
N LEU A 211 -24.46 7.95 7.03
CA LEU A 211 -23.93 7.27 8.20
C LEU A 211 -24.86 7.59 9.36
N ASP A 212 -25.40 6.56 10.00
CA ASP A 212 -26.31 6.67 11.14
C ASP A 212 -25.63 6.05 12.37
N PHE A 213 -25.70 6.76 13.50
CA PHE A 213 -25.04 6.40 14.75
C PHE A 213 -26.13 6.11 15.81
N PRO A 214 -26.63 4.86 15.91
CA PRO A 214 -27.75 4.51 16.78
C PRO A 214 -27.40 4.49 18.27
N GLY A 215 -26.11 4.46 18.63
CA GLY A 215 -25.64 4.52 20.01
C GLY A 215 -25.17 5.92 20.42
N LYS A 216 -24.78 6.07 21.70
CA LYS A 216 -24.12 7.28 22.19
C LYS A 216 -22.87 7.59 21.36
N TRP A 217 -22.61 8.88 21.12
CA TRP A 217 -21.42 9.29 20.40
C TRP A 217 -20.15 8.83 21.15
N PRO A 218 -19.13 8.28 20.47
CA PRO A 218 -17.92 7.81 21.13
C PRO A 218 -17.17 8.91 21.85
N CYS A 219 -16.78 8.59 23.08
CA CYS A 219 -15.84 9.37 23.87
C CYS A 219 -14.57 8.56 24.13
N ALA A 220 -13.44 9.26 24.17
CA ALA A 220 -12.18 8.73 24.67
C ALA A 220 -12.21 8.59 26.20
N GLU A 221 -11.18 7.93 26.75
CA GLU A 221 -10.86 7.98 28.18
C GLU A 221 -10.81 9.44 28.66
N GLY A 222 -11.61 9.74 29.70
CA GLY A 222 -11.90 11.10 30.17
C GLY A 222 -13.13 11.77 29.52
N GLY A 223 -14.02 11.03 28.86
CA GLY A 223 -15.34 11.53 28.43
C GLY A 223 -15.34 12.49 27.23
N ARG A 224 -14.20 12.67 26.57
CA ARG A 224 -14.04 13.63 25.45
C ARG A 224 -14.59 13.06 24.14
N PRO A 225 -15.55 13.71 23.46
CA PRO A 225 -16.13 13.21 22.22
C PRO A 225 -15.11 13.21 21.08
N LEU A 226 -15.05 12.11 20.32
CA LEU A 226 -14.17 11.97 19.15
C LEU A 226 -14.69 12.79 17.96
N ARG A 227 -13.80 13.14 17.03
CA ARG A 227 -14.15 13.71 15.72
C ARG A 227 -14.12 12.60 14.65
N LEU A 228 -15.12 12.58 13.78
CA LEU A 228 -15.22 11.66 12.65
C LEU A 228 -14.62 12.27 11.38
N ALA A 229 -13.61 11.61 10.81
CA ALA A 229 -13.15 11.82 9.44
C ALA A 229 -13.72 10.72 8.53
N VAL A 230 -14.19 11.11 7.34
CA VAL A 230 -14.82 10.24 6.35
C VAL A 230 -14.09 10.37 5.01
N ARG A 231 -13.58 9.26 4.48
CA ARG A 231 -12.83 9.23 3.22
C ARG A 231 -13.55 8.35 2.21
N VAL A 232 -14.28 8.97 1.28
CA VAL A 232 -14.93 8.26 0.17
C VAL A 232 -13.90 7.90 -0.89
N LEU A 233 -13.53 6.62 -0.98
CA LEU A 233 -12.55 6.12 -1.94
C LEU A 233 -13.22 5.89 -3.31
N ALA A 234 -13.27 6.90 -4.17
CA ALA A 234 -13.73 6.72 -5.55
C ALA A 234 -12.90 5.62 -6.25
N ALA A 235 -13.53 4.68 -6.97
CA ALA A 235 -12.88 3.52 -7.57
C ALA A 235 -11.75 3.92 -8.55
N GLY A 236 -11.92 5.04 -9.26
CA GLY A 236 -10.88 5.63 -10.10
C GLY A 236 -9.62 6.09 -9.36
N ARG A 237 -9.65 6.28 -8.02
CA ARG A 237 -8.48 6.58 -7.18
C ARG A 237 -7.62 5.35 -6.86
N LEU A 238 -8.19 4.13 -6.92
CA LEU A 238 -7.43 2.88 -6.81
C LEU A 238 -6.60 2.57 -8.07
N ALA A 239 -6.90 3.22 -9.19
CA ALA A 239 -6.06 3.10 -10.37
C ALA A 239 -4.64 3.65 -10.09
N PRO A 240 -3.56 2.96 -10.50
CA PRO A 240 -2.19 3.37 -10.21
C PRO A 240 -1.94 4.85 -10.56
N PRO A 241 -1.12 5.59 -9.78
CA PRO A 241 -0.87 7.02 -10.03
C PRO A 241 -0.43 7.32 -11.46
N ALA A 242 0.37 6.43 -12.07
CA ALA A 242 0.79 6.54 -13.47
C ALA A 242 -0.38 6.48 -14.46
N PHE A 243 -1.35 5.57 -14.25
CA PHE A 243 -2.56 5.48 -15.08
C PHE A 243 -3.41 6.75 -14.95
N ARG A 244 -3.61 7.24 -13.72
CA ARG A 244 -4.37 8.47 -13.47
C ARG A 244 -3.75 9.70 -14.14
N ARG A 245 -2.43 9.89 -14.01
CA ARG A 245 -1.71 10.99 -14.69
C ARG A 245 -1.89 10.91 -16.19
N ARG A 246 -1.62 9.75 -16.79
CA ARG A 246 -1.68 9.54 -18.25
C ARG A 246 -3.09 9.66 -18.83
N PHE A 247 -4.12 9.23 -18.09
CA PHE A 247 -5.52 9.42 -18.46
C PHE A 247 -5.94 10.90 -18.42
N LEU A 248 -5.55 11.62 -17.35
CA LEU A 248 -5.82 13.05 -17.22
C LEU A 248 -5.02 13.90 -18.23
N GLU A 249 -3.80 13.50 -18.59
CA GLU A 249 -3.02 14.13 -19.67
C GLU A 249 -3.68 13.96 -21.05
N VAL A 250 -4.19 12.76 -21.35
CA VAL A 250 -4.94 12.50 -22.60
C VAL A 250 -6.21 13.34 -22.68
N LEU A 251 -6.94 13.50 -21.56
CA LEU A 251 -8.09 14.41 -21.49
C LEU A 251 -7.68 15.89 -21.61
N ARG A 252 -6.65 16.32 -20.87
CA ARG A 252 -6.17 17.71 -20.89
C ARG A 252 -5.61 18.14 -22.25
N ARG A 253 -4.94 17.25 -22.99
CA ARG A 253 -4.52 17.53 -24.38
C ARG A 253 -5.72 17.78 -25.28
N ARG A 254 -6.73 16.89 -25.28
CA ARG A 254 -7.95 17.07 -26.08
C ARG A 254 -8.72 18.36 -25.75
N VAL A 255 -8.76 18.77 -24.48
CA VAL A 255 -9.38 20.04 -24.07
C VAL A 255 -8.54 21.25 -24.52
N ARG A 256 -7.21 21.18 -24.46
CA ARG A 256 -6.31 22.25 -24.99
C ARG A 256 -6.32 22.32 -26.52
N GLU A 257 -6.60 21.22 -27.20
CA GLU A 257 -6.78 21.13 -28.67
C GLU A 257 -8.15 21.65 -29.14
N GLY A 258 -8.89 22.38 -28.28
CA GLY A 258 -10.11 23.11 -28.66
C GLY A 258 -11.34 22.24 -28.91
N GLN A 259 -11.31 20.93 -28.61
CA GLN A 259 -12.47 20.05 -28.79
C GLN A 259 -13.40 20.12 -27.57
N PRO A 260 -14.59 20.73 -27.66
CA PRO A 260 -15.56 20.71 -26.58
C PRO A 260 -16.07 19.28 -26.40
N ALA A 261 -16.28 18.86 -25.15
CA ALA A 261 -16.59 17.48 -24.78
C ALA A 261 -17.93 16.92 -25.31
N GLY A 262 -18.69 17.70 -26.11
CA GLY A 262 -19.98 17.34 -26.67
C GLY A 262 -20.13 17.50 -28.20
N ALA A 263 -19.16 18.06 -28.93
CA ALA A 263 -19.26 18.23 -30.38
C ALA A 263 -18.19 17.41 -31.13
N LEU A 264 -18.61 16.32 -31.77
CA LEU A 264 -17.78 15.56 -32.70
C LEU A 264 -17.83 16.23 -34.09
N PRO A 265 -16.68 16.51 -34.73
CA PRO A 265 -16.67 16.95 -36.13
C PRO A 265 -17.24 15.86 -37.03
N LEU A 266 -18.12 16.25 -37.95
CA LEU A 266 -18.54 15.39 -39.04
C LEU A 266 -17.40 15.22 -40.04
N ASP A 267 -17.25 14.00 -40.57
CA ASP A 267 -16.40 13.71 -41.72
C ASP A 267 -17.03 14.33 -42.99
N PRO A 268 -16.27 14.76 -44.02
CA PRO A 268 -16.83 15.23 -45.29
C PRO A 268 -17.72 14.20 -46.01
N THR A 269 -17.67 12.93 -45.58
CA THR A 269 -18.49 11.81 -46.09
C THR A 269 -19.75 11.54 -45.24
N GLY A 270 -20.11 12.41 -44.29
CA GLY A 270 -21.37 12.35 -43.54
C GLY A 270 -21.49 11.21 -42.51
N GLY A 271 -20.44 10.41 -42.33
CA GLY A 271 -20.40 9.33 -41.34
C GLY A 271 -20.12 9.83 -39.93
N LYS A 272 -21.03 9.57 -38.98
CA LYS A 272 -20.73 9.72 -37.54
C LYS A 272 -19.60 8.75 -37.17
N ARG A 273 -18.38 9.26 -37.00
CA ARG A 273 -17.21 8.47 -36.57
C ARG A 273 -17.46 7.93 -35.15
N PRO A 274 -17.40 6.61 -34.90
CA PRO A 274 -17.46 6.10 -33.54
C PRO A 274 -16.22 6.56 -32.77
N PHE A 275 -16.38 6.88 -31.49
CA PHE A 275 -15.31 7.29 -30.56
C PHE A 275 -14.15 6.25 -30.47
N TRP A 276 -14.40 5.03 -30.95
CA TRP A 276 -13.55 3.84 -30.83
C TRP A 276 -13.17 3.26 -32.21
N ALA A 277 -12.43 4.00 -33.03
CA ALA A 277 -12.02 3.56 -34.37
C ALA A 277 -10.52 3.17 -34.47
N ASP A 278 -10.31 1.94 -34.98
CA ASP A 278 -9.11 1.32 -35.56
C ASP A 278 -7.83 1.11 -34.69
N THR A 279 -7.30 -0.11 -34.77
CA THR A 279 -6.09 -0.60 -34.06
C THR A 279 -4.79 -0.12 -34.70
N ARG A 280 -4.82 0.35 -35.95
CA ARG A 280 -3.62 0.57 -36.79
C ARG A 280 -2.81 1.84 -36.49
N ARG A 281 -3.33 2.79 -35.69
CA ARG A 281 -2.59 4.02 -35.31
C ARG A 281 -1.90 3.86 -33.96
N ALA A 282 -0.62 4.22 -33.87
CA ALA A 282 0.20 4.18 -32.65
C ALA A 282 -0.37 5.03 -31.49
N SER A 283 -1.20 6.02 -31.79
CA SER A 283 -1.89 6.85 -30.80
C SER A 283 -3.20 6.26 -30.25
N SER A 284 -3.69 5.15 -30.82
CA SER A 284 -4.95 4.50 -30.44
C SER A 284 -4.94 4.00 -28.99
N CYS A 285 -6.14 3.88 -28.40
CA CYS A 285 -6.28 3.27 -27.06
C CYS A 285 -5.74 1.83 -27.06
N ASN A 286 -6.03 1.08 -28.13
CA ASN A 286 -5.62 -0.32 -28.24
C ASN A 286 -4.10 -0.47 -28.27
N ALA A 287 -3.38 0.30 -29.10
CA ALA A 287 -1.92 0.29 -29.12
C ALA A 287 -1.31 0.64 -27.74
N LYS A 288 -1.89 1.63 -27.03
CA LYS A 288 -1.44 2.01 -25.68
C LYS A 288 -1.70 0.92 -24.63
N VAL A 289 -2.82 0.21 -24.72
CA VAL A 289 -3.12 -0.94 -23.84
C VAL A 289 -2.19 -2.11 -24.12
N THR A 290 -1.91 -2.44 -25.38
CA THR A 290 -0.93 -3.48 -25.75
C THR A 290 0.47 -3.14 -25.24
N VAL A 291 0.91 -1.89 -25.39
CA VAL A 291 2.21 -1.42 -24.83
C VAL A 291 2.22 -1.49 -23.30
N ASP A 292 1.14 -1.15 -22.60
CA ASP A 292 1.08 -1.26 -21.13
C ASP A 292 1.09 -2.72 -20.66
N VAL A 293 0.41 -3.63 -21.36
CA VAL A 293 0.46 -5.08 -21.09
C VAL A 293 1.87 -5.63 -21.31
N TRP A 294 2.53 -5.25 -22.41
CA TRP A 294 3.92 -5.62 -22.68
C TRP A 294 4.91 -5.07 -21.63
N GLN A 295 4.75 -3.81 -21.22
CA GLN A 295 5.56 -3.21 -20.14
C GLN A 295 5.34 -3.92 -18.79
N ARG A 296 4.11 -4.37 -18.49
CA ARG A 296 3.83 -5.18 -17.29
C ARG A 296 4.40 -6.59 -17.40
N GLN A 297 4.33 -7.23 -18.57
CA GLN A 297 4.98 -8.51 -18.82
C GLN A 297 6.48 -8.37 -18.53
N ARG A 298 7.19 -7.37 -19.09
CA ARG A 298 8.62 -7.13 -18.80
C ARG A 298 8.93 -6.94 -17.31
N ARG A 299 8.12 -6.18 -16.57
CA ARG A 299 8.28 -6.05 -15.10
C ARG A 299 8.03 -7.34 -14.31
N HIS A 300 7.50 -8.38 -14.95
CA HIS A 300 7.32 -9.72 -14.39
C HIS A 300 8.30 -10.75 -14.96
N HIS A 301 9.25 -10.37 -15.82
CA HIS A 301 10.42 -11.20 -16.13
C HIS A 301 11.50 -10.96 -15.06
N ASP A 302 11.99 -12.03 -14.44
CA ASP A 302 13.33 -12.03 -13.83
C ASP A 302 14.26 -12.40 -14.99
N GLY A 303 15.22 -11.54 -15.31
CA GLY A 303 16.01 -11.65 -16.53
C GLY A 303 17.12 -12.68 -16.42
N GLU A 304 16.99 -13.80 -17.16
CA GLU A 304 18.09 -14.71 -17.51
C GLU A 304 18.10 -15.05 -19.02
N ASP A 305 17.37 -14.30 -19.85
CA ASP A 305 17.55 -14.35 -21.31
C ASP A 305 18.84 -13.61 -21.67
N ALA A 306 19.90 -14.34 -22.04
CA ALA A 306 21.20 -13.76 -22.42
C ALA A 306 21.09 -12.71 -23.56
N ARG A 307 20.06 -12.82 -24.41
CA ARG A 307 19.70 -11.85 -25.45
C ARG A 307 19.18 -10.51 -24.90
N GLU A 308 18.51 -10.49 -23.75
CA GLU A 308 18.15 -9.23 -23.07
C GLU A 308 19.36 -8.59 -22.40
N ASP A 309 20.35 -9.36 -21.95
CA ASP A 309 21.57 -8.81 -21.33
C ASP A 309 22.49 -8.12 -22.35
N GLU A 310 22.51 -8.62 -23.59
CA GLU A 310 23.15 -7.96 -24.75
C GLU A 310 22.42 -6.66 -25.15
N LEU A 311 21.08 -6.65 -25.12
CA LEU A 311 20.27 -5.42 -25.30
C LEU A 311 20.42 -4.44 -24.13
N LEU A 312 20.61 -4.92 -22.90
CA LEU A 312 20.94 -4.09 -21.73
C LEU A 312 22.33 -3.45 -21.86
N LYS A 313 23.32 -4.15 -22.41
CA LYS A 313 24.63 -3.58 -22.75
C LYS A 313 24.50 -2.47 -23.80
N LEU A 314 23.64 -2.62 -24.79
CA LEU A 314 23.33 -1.57 -25.78
C LEU A 314 22.60 -0.37 -25.14
N CYS A 315 21.63 -0.58 -24.25
CA CYS A 315 20.91 0.50 -23.55
C CYS A 315 21.72 1.18 -22.44
N LYS A 316 22.81 0.58 -21.94
CA LYS A 316 23.70 1.16 -20.92
C LYS A 316 24.62 2.26 -21.45
N ARG A 317 24.70 2.49 -22.76
CA ARG A 317 25.70 3.40 -23.36
C ARG A 317 25.42 4.89 -23.14
N ASP A 318 24.18 5.28 -22.81
CA ASP A 318 23.75 6.69 -22.62
C ASP A 318 23.20 7.02 -21.21
N ASN A 319 23.55 6.27 -20.16
CA ASN A 319 23.14 6.61 -18.78
C ASN A 319 24.30 6.50 -17.77
N ARG A 320 25.35 7.31 -17.96
CA ARG A 320 26.30 7.65 -16.89
C ARG A 320 25.76 8.81 -16.05
N GLU A 321 24.74 8.57 -15.22
CA GLU A 321 24.34 9.54 -14.18
C GLU A 321 23.61 8.90 -12.99
N PHE A 322 24.27 7.93 -12.33
CA PHE A 322 23.97 7.60 -10.93
C PHE A 322 24.66 8.62 -10.03
N ASN A 323 23.93 9.65 -9.60
CA ASN A 323 24.40 10.57 -8.55
C ASN A 323 23.38 10.66 -7.39
N PRO A 324 23.27 9.60 -6.55
CA PRO A 324 22.31 9.55 -5.44
C PRO A 324 22.59 10.59 -4.33
N LEU A 325 23.71 11.32 -4.42
CA LEU A 325 24.15 12.31 -3.43
C LEU A 325 23.55 13.71 -3.64
N ARG A 326 22.75 13.93 -4.69
CA ARG A 326 22.14 15.25 -5.02
C ARG A 326 20.61 15.31 -4.88
N SER A 327 19.95 14.29 -4.33
CA SER A 327 18.50 14.40 -4.08
C SER A 327 18.20 15.39 -2.95
N LEU A 328 17.16 16.20 -3.14
CA LEU A 328 16.68 17.17 -2.15
C LEU A 328 16.31 16.50 -0.80
N GLU A 329 15.85 15.25 -0.86
CA GLU A 329 15.50 14.44 0.32
C GLU A 329 16.73 14.04 1.14
N VAL A 330 17.85 13.66 0.51
CA VAL A 330 19.12 13.35 1.20
C VAL A 330 19.77 14.61 1.76
N HIS A 331 19.67 15.75 1.06
CA HIS A 331 20.07 17.05 1.60
C HIS A 331 19.20 17.49 2.79
N GLY A 332 17.91 17.21 2.77
CA GLY A 332 16.99 17.41 3.89
C GLY A 332 17.38 16.55 5.09
N LEU A 333 17.59 15.24 4.89
CA LEU A 333 18.01 14.33 5.96
C LEU A 333 19.31 14.76 6.63
N ARG A 334 20.31 15.22 5.84
CA ARG A 334 21.58 15.72 6.38
C ARG A 334 21.42 16.94 7.28
N ARG A 335 20.58 17.91 6.90
CA ARG A 335 20.28 19.11 7.72
C ARG A 335 19.45 18.81 8.97
N CYS A 336 18.78 17.66 9.03
CA CYS A 336 18.05 17.22 10.23
C CYS A 336 18.95 16.46 11.23
N ILE A 337 20.10 15.95 10.79
CA ILE A 337 21.04 15.17 11.63
C ILE A 337 22.21 16.04 12.11
N PHE A 338 22.62 17.02 11.31
CA PHE A 338 23.67 17.98 11.63
C PHE A 338 23.11 19.40 11.48
N ALA A 339 23.17 20.21 12.53
CA ALA A 339 22.57 21.54 12.57
C ALA A 339 23.44 22.59 11.88
N ARG A 340 24.76 22.36 11.84
CA ARG A 340 25.78 23.16 11.13
C ARG A 340 26.74 22.26 10.37
N ASP A 341 27.42 22.82 9.37
CA ASP A 341 28.45 22.10 8.60
C ASP A 341 29.69 21.74 9.45
N ASP A 342 29.88 22.39 10.61
CA ASP A 342 30.92 22.05 11.57
C ASP A 342 30.60 20.78 12.37
N ASP A 343 29.32 20.54 12.71
CA ASP A 343 28.88 19.28 13.36
C ASP A 343 29.17 18.05 12.46
N VAL A 344 29.17 18.24 11.14
CA VAL A 344 29.55 17.22 10.15
C VAL A 344 31.04 16.89 10.22
N ARG A 345 31.88 17.86 10.61
CA ARG A 345 33.35 17.73 10.74
C ARG A 345 33.73 17.08 12.07
N GLU A 346 33.00 17.38 13.14
CA GLU A 346 33.23 16.82 14.48
C GLU A 346 32.64 15.41 14.68
N CYS A 347 31.77 14.95 13.78
CA CYS A 347 31.18 13.62 13.85
C CYS A 347 32.19 12.49 13.62
N THR A 348 32.63 11.85 14.71
CA THR A 348 33.57 10.72 14.75
C THR A 348 33.05 9.44 14.08
N PHE A 349 31.76 9.36 13.77
CA PHE A 349 31.11 8.20 13.13
C PHE A 349 30.93 8.35 11.61
N HIS A 350 31.31 9.49 11.00
CA HIS A 350 31.23 9.63 9.55
C HIS A 350 32.44 8.94 8.88
N PRO A 351 32.27 8.06 7.86
CA PRO A 351 33.38 7.32 7.23
C PRO A 351 34.35 8.17 6.39
N ARG A 352 34.36 9.50 6.57
CA ARG A 352 35.25 10.47 5.89
C ARG A 352 35.72 11.64 6.76
N THR A 353 35.48 11.65 8.08
CA THR A 353 36.01 12.69 8.98
C THR A 353 37.49 12.49 9.29
N ALA A 354 38.33 12.84 8.32
CA ALA A 354 39.78 12.66 8.32
C ALA A 354 40.56 13.75 9.08
N GLY A 355 40.01 14.27 10.19
CA GLY A 355 40.64 15.35 10.97
C GLY A 355 41.78 14.89 11.88
N ASN A 356 41.58 13.76 12.58
CA ASN A 356 42.49 13.25 13.62
C ASN A 356 43.16 11.91 13.26
N VAL A 357 43.16 11.53 11.99
CA VAL A 357 43.83 10.31 11.51
C VAL A 357 45.27 10.67 11.14
N PRO A 358 46.31 10.08 11.76
CA PRO A 358 47.70 10.36 11.40
C PRO A 358 47.94 10.15 9.90
N GLY A 359 48.74 11.02 9.27
CA GLY A 359 48.89 11.09 7.81
C GLY A 359 49.13 9.73 7.14
N HIS A 360 50.04 8.92 7.69
CA HIS A 360 50.34 7.58 7.19
C HIS A 360 49.13 6.62 7.21
N VAL A 361 48.19 6.73 8.16
CA VAL A 361 46.97 5.91 8.20
C VAL A 361 45.94 6.41 7.18
N ARG A 362 45.92 7.71 6.89
CA ARG A 362 45.09 8.27 5.81
C ARG A 362 45.63 7.83 4.45
N GLU A 363 46.93 7.96 4.21
CA GLU A 363 47.61 7.50 2.99
C GLU A 363 47.42 5.99 2.78
N LEU A 364 47.57 5.18 3.83
CA LEU A 364 47.31 3.74 3.78
C LEU A 364 45.83 3.44 3.43
N ARG A 365 44.88 4.23 3.93
CA ARG A 365 43.45 4.09 3.60
C ARG A 365 43.12 4.55 2.18
N GLU A 366 43.75 5.61 1.68
CA GLU A 366 43.62 6.06 0.29
C GLU A 366 44.19 4.97 -0.65
N HIS A 367 45.39 4.45 -0.39
CA HIS A 367 45.97 3.33 -1.14
C HIS A 367 45.16 2.02 -1.06
N VAL A 368 44.52 1.73 0.07
CA VAL A 368 43.63 0.56 0.20
C VAL A 368 42.30 0.80 -0.52
N SER A 369 41.71 2.00 -0.45
CA SER A 369 40.45 2.29 -1.15
C SER A 369 40.63 2.25 -2.67
N ASP A 370 41.71 2.84 -3.19
CA ASP A 370 42.02 2.81 -4.63
C ASP A 370 42.34 1.40 -5.15
N ARG A 371 42.77 0.47 -4.27
CA ARG A 371 42.89 -0.96 -4.59
C ARG A 371 41.59 -1.74 -4.44
N LEU A 372 40.68 -1.34 -3.55
CA LEU A 372 39.38 -2.01 -3.35
C LEU A 372 38.32 -1.59 -4.38
N ASP A 373 38.40 -0.37 -4.92
CA ASP A 373 37.56 0.09 -6.03
C ASP A 373 38.04 -0.47 -7.40
N ALA A 374 39.27 -1.00 -7.46
CA ALA A 374 39.85 -1.67 -8.62
C ALA A 374 39.69 -3.21 -8.53
N GLU A 375 38.48 -3.69 -8.81
CA GLU A 375 38.07 -5.11 -9.01
C GLU A 375 38.18 -6.04 -7.78
N ALA A 376 39.08 -5.79 -6.84
CA ALA A 376 39.33 -6.58 -5.64
C ALA A 376 38.36 -6.23 -4.48
N GLY A 377 37.14 -6.75 -4.51
CA GLY A 377 36.17 -6.54 -3.43
C GLY A 377 36.60 -7.11 -2.06
N ILE A 378 35.80 -6.89 -1.01
CA ILE A 378 36.04 -7.45 0.35
C ILE A 378 36.25 -8.98 0.33
N GLU A 379 35.70 -9.69 -0.65
CA GLU A 379 35.92 -11.12 -0.85
C GLU A 379 37.38 -11.45 -1.24
N GLU A 380 38.11 -10.58 -1.94
CA GLU A 380 39.55 -10.76 -2.20
C GLU A 380 40.38 -10.44 -0.95
N PHE A 381 40.01 -9.42 -0.16
CA PHE A 381 40.66 -9.19 1.15
C PHE A 381 40.50 -10.41 2.07
N VAL A 382 39.29 -10.96 2.18
CA VAL A 382 39.02 -12.18 2.97
C VAL A 382 39.75 -13.41 2.40
N SER A 383 39.87 -13.52 1.07
CA SER A 383 40.66 -14.59 0.44
C SER A 383 42.17 -14.43 0.68
N SER A 384 42.67 -13.20 0.73
CA SER A 384 44.09 -12.88 0.97
C SER A 384 44.53 -13.05 2.42
N LEU A 385 43.59 -13.18 3.36
CA LEU A 385 43.88 -13.63 4.74
C LEU A 385 44.27 -15.13 4.80
N GLY A 386 44.27 -15.84 3.66
CA GLY A 386 44.83 -17.16 3.48
C GLY A 386 43.86 -18.31 3.75
N GLU A 387 44.20 -19.50 3.23
CA GLU A 387 43.42 -20.74 3.30
C GLU A 387 42.99 -21.12 4.75
N ASN A 388 43.73 -20.63 5.75
CA ASN A 388 43.42 -20.79 7.17
C ASN A 388 42.02 -20.25 7.56
N PHE A 389 41.49 -19.21 6.90
CA PHE A 389 40.13 -18.71 7.14
C PHE A 389 39.03 -19.53 6.46
N GLY A 390 39.36 -20.27 5.39
CA GLY A 390 38.46 -21.26 4.78
C GLY A 390 38.44 -22.60 5.53
N SER A 391 39.37 -22.80 6.47
CA SER A 391 39.54 -24.08 7.16
C SER A 391 38.37 -24.42 8.08
N GLY A 392 37.98 -25.70 8.09
CA GLY A 392 36.98 -26.24 9.03
C GLY A 392 37.39 -26.23 10.51
N ALA A 393 38.53 -25.61 10.85
CA ALA A 393 39.04 -25.48 12.21
C ALA A 393 38.16 -24.62 13.13
N TYR A 394 37.31 -23.74 12.56
CA TYR A 394 36.38 -22.90 13.31
C TYR A 394 34.92 -23.23 12.99
N PRO A 395 34.28 -24.18 13.73
CA PRO A 395 32.88 -24.57 13.53
C PRO A 395 31.90 -23.39 13.52
N ASN A 396 32.17 -22.35 14.31
CA ASN A 396 31.36 -21.14 14.38
C ASN A 396 31.41 -20.31 13.08
N TYR A 397 32.51 -20.34 12.33
CA TYR A 397 32.69 -19.50 11.13
C TYR A 397 31.77 -19.97 9.99
N ARG A 398 31.65 -21.29 9.81
CA ARG A 398 30.67 -21.91 8.88
C ARG A 398 29.25 -21.45 9.22
N LEU A 399 28.85 -21.47 10.50
CA LEU A 399 27.52 -21.02 10.92
C LEU A 399 27.27 -19.53 10.61
N VAL A 400 28.27 -18.67 10.82
CA VAL A 400 28.20 -17.24 10.49
C VAL A 400 28.07 -17.02 8.98
N HIS A 401 28.89 -17.70 8.16
CA HIS A 401 28.82 -17.57 6.70
C HIS A 401 27.45 -18.00 6.15
N ARG A 402 26.92 -19.13 6.64
CA ARG A 402 25.58 -19.62 6.27
C ARG A 402 24.48 -18.64 6.71
N ARG A 403 24.57 -18.04 7.91
CA ARG A 403 23.66 -16.96 8.35
C ARG A 403 23.73 -15.74 7.44
N MET A 404 24.92 -15.32 7.01
CA MET A 404 25.08 -14.22 6.05
C MET A 404 24.47 -14.56 4.69
N ALA A 405 24.64 -15.79 4.19
CA ALA A 405 24.03 -16.25 2.94
C ALA A 405 22.49 -16.21 3.01
N LEU A 406 21.90 -16.65 4.12
CA LEU A 406 20.45 -16.55 4.36
C LEU A 406 19.97 -15.09 4.35
N GLN A 407 20.67 -14.17 5.02
CA GLN A 407 20.31 -12.75 5.04
C GLN A 407 20.49 -12.07 3.67
N ARG A 408 21.51 -12.47 2.89
CA ARG A 408 21.66 -12.08 1.48
C ARG A 408 20.47 -12.58 0.65
N ALA A 409 20.03 -13.83 0.82
CA ALA A 409 18.85 -14.38 0.13
C ALA A 409 17.53 -13.68 0.51
N ARG A 410 17.31 -13.36 1.81
CA ARG A 410 16.19 -12.52 2.26
C ARG A 410 16.19 -11.14 1.59
N SER A 411 17.37 -10.55 1.44
CA SER A 411 17.55 -9.25 0.76
C SER A 411 17.24 -9.32 -0.74
N GLU A 412 17.59 -10.41 -1.43
CA GLU A 412 17.19 -10.61 -2.84
C GLU A 412 15.67 -10.82 -2.97
N LEU A 413 15.05 -11.61 -2.07
CA LEU A 413 13.60 -11.81 -2.05
C LEU A 413 12.84 -10.48 -1.83
N SER A 414 13.28 -9.64 -0.90
CA SER A 414 12.65 -8.34 -0.64
C SER A 414 12.79 -7.35 -1.81
N ARG A 415 13.83 -7.50 -2.64
CA ARG A 415 14.00 -6.78 -3.93
C ARG A 415 13.15 -7.38 -5.07
N GLY A 416 12.53 -8.55 -4.86
CA GLY A 416 11.76 -9.27 -5.87
C GLY A 416 12.60 -10.16 -6.81
N ASN A 417 13.89 -10.35 -6.52
CA ASN A 417 14.81 -11.18 -7.30
C ASN A 417 14.70 -12.66 -6.86
N LEU A 418 13.70 -13.36 -7.40
CA LEU A 418 13.33 -14.70 -6.94
C LEU A 418 14.34 -15.78 -7.37
N SER A 419 14.95 -15.67 -8.56
CA SER A 419 16.00 -16.59 -9.00
C SER A 419 17.27 -16.36 -8.19
N GLY A 420 17.74 -15.11 -8.06
CA GLY A 420 18.93 -14.79 -7.25
C GLY A 420 18.80 -15.21 -5.79
N ALA A 421 17.62 -15.04 -5.17
CA ALA A 421 17.37 -15.54 -3.82
C ALA A 421 17.50 -17.06 -3.72
N LEU A 422 16.92 -17.82 -4.67
CA LEU A 422 16.97 -19.28 -4.68
C LEU A 422 18.39 -19.79 -4.96
N THR A 423 19.10 -19.22 -5.93
CA THR A 423 20.47 -19.58 -6.29
C THR A 423 21.42 -19.33 -5.12
N ARG A 424 21.29 -18.21 -4.40
CA ARG A 424 22.08 -17.94 -3.18
C ARG A 424 21.83 -18.96 -2.06
N LEU A 425 20.59 -19.45 -1.90
CA LEU A 425 20.31 -20.55 -0.96
C LEU A 425 20.92 -21.86 -1.46
N GLN A 426 20.74 -22.22 -2.72
CA GLN A 426 21.26 -23.46 -3.31
C GLN A 426 22.80 -23.53 -3.33
N ALA A 427 23.49 -22.38 -3.36
CA ALA A 427 24.95 -22.30 -3.31
C ALA A 427 25.55 -22.48 -1.91
N GLN A 428 24.75 -22.50 -0.83
CA GLN A 428 25.24 -22.54 0.57
C GLN A 428 24.46 -23.52 1.46
N PHE A 429 23.38 -24.11 0.94
CA PHE A 429 22.52 -25.05 1.61
C PHE A 429 22.08 -26.13 0.63
N GLN A 430 22.01 -27.39 1.06
CA GLN A 430 21.37 -28.43 0.24
C GLN A 430 19.84 -28.29 0.29
N VAL A 431 19.30 -27.23 -0.31
CA VAL A 431 17.85 -26.91 -0.31
C VAL A 431 16.99 -28.10 -0.75
N GLY A 432 17.48 -28.94 -1.66
CA GLY A 432 16.81 -30.17 -2.07
C GLY A 432 16.79 -31.29 -1.01
N GLN A 433 17.84 -31.42 -0.18
CA GLN A 433 17.87 -32.35 0.95
C GLN A 433 16.96 -31.84 2.09
N ILE A 434 17.03 -30.54 2.39
CA ILE A 434 16.19 -29.85 3.37
C ILE A 434 14.70 -30.01 3.00
N ASP A 435 14.33 -29.76 1.74
CA ASP A 435 12.95 -29.88 1.28
C ASP A 435 12.42 -31.33 1.34
N ARG A 436 13.29 -32.32 1.12
CA ARG A 436 12.96 -33.75 1.32
C ARG A 436 12.76 -34.09 2.80
N ARG A 437 13.54 -33.51 3.73
CA ARG A 437 13.41 -33.74 5.18
C ARG A 437 12.04 -33.29 5.72
N PHE A 438 11.55 -32.14 5.24
CA PHE A 438 10.32 -31.50 5.73
C PHE A 438 9.10 -31.70 4.82
N ARG A 439 9.09 -32.70 3.93
CA ARG A 439 7.91 -33.04 3.10
C ARG A 439 7.61 -34.53 3.09
N CYS A 440 6.32 -34.86 3.01
CA CYS A 440 5.87 -36.24 2.92
C CYS A 440 6.37 -36.94 1.65
N PHE A 441 7.09 -38.06 1.85
CA PHE A 441 7.61 -38.91 0.77
C PHE A 441 6.54 -39.73 0.02
N HIS A 442 5.30 -39.79 0.53
CA HIS A 442 4.21 -40.49 -0.15
C HIS A 442 3.91 -39.84 -1.51
N ARG A 443 3.66 -40.67 -2.53
CA ARG A 443 3.51 -40.19 -3.92
C ARG A 443 2.30 -39.24 -4.03
N GLY A 444 2.54 -38.03 -4.52
CA GLY A 444 1.49 -37.02 -4.68
C GLY A 444 1.08 -36.26 -3.42
N CYS A 445 1.57 -36.63 -2.23
CA CYS A 445 1.23 -35.91 -0.99
C CYS A 445 1.95 -34.56 -0.90
N GLY A 446 3.29 -34.55 -0.76
CA GLY A 446 4.10 -33.34 -0.74
C GLY A 446 3.82 -32.33 0.40
N GLN A 447 2.89 -32.65 1.31
CA GLN A 447 2.53 -31.83 2.46
C GLN A 447 3.76 -31.57 3.35
N PRO A 448 3.88 -30.37 3.95
CA PRO A 448 4.90 -30.09 4.94
C PRO A 448 4.72 -31.03 6.14
N ILE A 449 5.84 -31.43 6.75
CA ILE A 449 5.85 -32.23 7.96
C ILE A 449 6.37 -31.37 9.11
N ASP A 450 5.78 -31.52 10.30
CA ASP A 450 6.30 -30.90 11.51
C ASP A 450 7.67 -31.50 11.92
N GLN A 451 8.45 -30.69 12.64
CA GLN A 451 9.81 -31.00 13.07
C GLN A 451 9.88 -32.21 14.02
N THR A 452 8.77 -32.48 14.72
CA THR A 452 8.61 -33.57 15.68
C THR A 452 8.38 -34.94 15.04
N ALA A 453 8.17 -35.02 13.72
CA ALA A 453 7.84 -36.27 13.06
C ALA A 453 8.98 -37.29 13.12
N GLU A 454 8.67 -38.44 13.72
CA GLU A 454 9.58 -39.58 13.84
C GLU A 454 10.00 -40.14 12.48
N LEU A 455 11.21 -40.69 12.45
CA LEU A 455 11.70 -41.47 11.33
C LEU A 455 11.01 -42.84 11.32
N CYS A 456 10.26 -43.15 10.27
CA CYS A 456 9.82 -44.50 9.98
C CYS A 456 11.03 -45.40 9.68
N GLY A 457 10.96 -46.70 10.00
CA GLY A 457 12.04 -47.67 9.77
C GLY A 457 12.49 -47.85 8.31
N CYS A 458 11.77 -47.26 7.34
CA CYS A 458 12.21 -47.18 5.95
C CYS A 458 13.11 -45.97 5.62
N GLY A 459 13.12 -44.91 6.45
CA GLY A 459 13.92 -43.69 6.28
C GLY A 459 13.18 -42.40 5.86
N GLY A 460 11.83 -42.41 5.77
CA GLY A 460 10.98 -41.19 5.71
C GLY A 460 10.32 -40.93 7.08
N PHE A 461 9.84 -39.75 7.49
CA PHE A 461 9.40 -38.55 6.76
C PHE A 461 8.07 -38.71 6.01
N PHE A 462 7.01 -38.86 6.81
CA PHE A 462 5.60 -38.85 6.40
C PHE A 462 4.80 -37.88 7.27
N CYS A 463 3.74 -37.28 6.72
CA CYS A 463 2.73 -36.61 7.55
C CYS A 463 1.81 -37.63 8.23
N GLU A 464 1.01 -37.20 9.20
CA GLU A 464 0.15 -38.06 10.03
C GLU A 464 -0.71 -39.03 9.21
N ALA A 465 -1.35 -38.53 8.13
CA ALA A 465 -2.19 -39.31 7.23
C ALA A 465 -1.44 -40.44 6.47
N HIS A 466 -0.11 -40.42 6.42
CA HIS A 466 0.72 -41.44 5.75
C HIS A 466 1.73 -42.09 6.70
N ARG A 467 1.63 -41.87 8.03
CA ARG A 467 2.56 -42.42 9.04
C ARG A 467 2.49 -43.95 9.12
N ASP A 468 1.31 -44.52 8.87
CA ASP A 468 1.09 -45.97 8.90
C ASP A 468 1.88 -46.70 7.78
N GLN A 469 2.54 -47.78 8.16
CA GLN A 469 3.41 -48.60 7.30
C GLN A 469 2.64 -49.25 6.16
N GLY A 470 1.38 -49.60 6.38
CA GLY A 470 0.50 -50.17 5.35
C GLY A 470 0.19 -49.18 4.21
N VAL A 471 0.15 -47.88 4.50
CA VAL A 471 -0.25 -46.84 3.55
C VAL A 471 0.89 -46.43 2.62
N HIS A 472 2.14 -46.39 3.11
CA HIS A 472 3.29 -45.90 2.33
C HIS A 472 4.23 -46.99 1.82
N GLY A 473 4.01 -48.27 2.15
CA GLY A 473 4.77 -49.40 1.61
C GLY A 473 6.26 -49.36 1.97
N CYS A 474 6.58 -49.52 3.26
CA CYS A 474 7.95 -49.45 3.83
C CYS A 474 9.05 -50.08 2.95
N LYS A 475 8.81 -51.28 2.39
CA LYS A 475 9.80 -52.02 1.58
C LYS A 475 10.13 -51.29 0.26
N GLU A 476 9.12 -50.80 -0.46
CA GLU A 476 9.31 -50.03 -1.69
C GLU A 476 9.96 -48.68 -1.40
N MET A 477 9.53 -48.00 -0.33
CA MET A 477 10.11 -46.70 0.02
C MET A 477 11.59 -46.82 0.39
N LYS A 478 11.98 -47.87 1.14
CA LYS A 478 13.38 -48.14 1.47
C LYS A 478 14.22 -48.35 0.20
N GLN A 479 13.74 -49.14 -0.76
CA GLN A 479 14.41 -49.31 -2.05
C GLN A 479 14.54 -47.98 -2.82
N ARG A 480 13.48 -47.15 -2.82
CA ARG A 480 13.47 -45.84 -3.48
C ARG A 480 14.46 -44.85 -2.82
N LEU A 481 14.56 -44.85 -1.50
CA LEU A 481 15.50 -44.00 -0.75
C LEU A 481 16.95 -44.43 -0.99
N VAL A 482 17.23 -45.73 -1.03
CA VAL A 482 18.56 -46.26 -1.40
C VAL A 482 18.93 -45.86 -2.84
N LYS A 483 18.02 -46.03 -3.80
CA LYS A 483 18.25 -45.60 -5.19
C LYS A 483 18.50 -44.10 -5.30
N LEU A 484 17.70 -43.28 -4.60
CA LEU A 484 17.86 -41.82 -4.58
C LEU A 484 19.18 -41.38 -3.94
N ALA A 485 19.66 -42.10 -2.91
CA ALA A 485 20.98 -41.86 -2.32
C ALA A 485 22.12 -42.25 -3.27
N GLN A 486 21.98 -43.34 -4.01
CA GLN A 486 22.92 -43.73 -5.08
C GLN A 486 22.94 -42.70 -6.22
N GLU A 487 21.78 -42.26 -6.71
CA GLU A 487 21.66 -41.21 -7.74
C GLU A 487 22.27 -39.87 -7.28
N ASN A 488 22.05 -39.47 -6.03
CA ASN A 488 22.71 -38.29 -5.45
C ASN A 488 24.24 -38.47 -5.43
N ARG A 489 24.77 -39.60 -4.93
CA ARG A 489 26.22 -39.87 -4.90
C ARG A 489 26.87 -39.88 -6.28
N LEU A 490 26.18 -40.41 -7.29
CA LEU A 490 26.66 -40.37 -8.68
C LEU A 490 26.74 -38.93 -9.19
N ARG A 491 25.68 -38.12 -8.99
CA ARG A 491 25.72 -36.69 -9.34
C ARG A 491 26.81 -35.92 -8.61
N ASP A 492 27.07 -36.24 -7.35
CA ASP A 492 28.16 -35.63 -6.59
C ASP A 492 29.55 -36.09 -7.08
N SER A 493 29.67 -37.30 -7.66
CA SER A 493 30.89 -37.73 -8.39
C SER A 493 31.06 -36.93 -9.69
N GLU A 494 30.02 -36.91 -10.53
CA GLU A 494 30.01 -36.15 -11.80
C GLU A 494 30.31 -34.66 -11.58
N ARG A 495 29.87 -34.08 -10.46
CA ARG A 495 30.20 -32.71 -10.05
C ARG A 495 31.67 -32.53 -9.73
N LYS A 496 32.26 -33.42 -8.92
CA LYS A 496 33.70 -33.41 -8.62
C LYS A 496 34.53 -33.59 -9.88
N GLU A 497 34.11 -34.46 -10.79
CA GLU A 497 34.74 -34.67 -12.10
C GLU A 497 34.72 -33.41 -12.99
N ARG A 498 33.68 -32.57 -12.87
CA ARG A 498 33.60 -31.25 -13.52
C ARG A 498 34.27 -30.12 -12.74
N GLY A 499 34.86 -30.39 -11.56
CA GLY A 499 35.41 -29.37 -10.68
C GLY A 499 34.36 -28.48 -9.99
N GLU A 500 33.08 -28.86 -10.00
CA GLU A 500 32.03 -28.18 -9.24
C GLU A 500 32.19 -28.47 -7.74
N GLU A 501 32.09 -27.44 -6.89
CA GLU A 501 32.10 -27.60 -5.44
C GLU A 501 30.88 -28.43 -4.98
N VAL A 502 31.14 -29.58 -4.37
CA VAL A 502 30.10 -30.41 -3.75
C VAL A 502 29.89 -29.98 -2.31
N LEU A 503 28.75 -29.34 -2.06
CA LEU A 503 28.32 -28.97 -0.72
C LEU A 503 28.25 -30.20 0.21
N PRO A 504 28.78 -30.13 1.44
CA PRO A 504 28.68 -31.23 2.40
C PRO A 504 27.22 -31.55 2.73
N GLU A 505 26.93 -32.84 3.00
CA GLU A 505 25.60 -33.29 3.42
C GLU A 505 25.12 -32.53 4.67
N GLU A 506 23.84 -32.14 4.68
CA GLU A 506 23.23 -31.45 5.81
C GLU A 506 23.03 -32.40 6.98
N LYS A 507 23.61 -32.06 8.13
CA LYS A 507 23.44 -32.77 9.39
C LYS A 507 22.31 -32.13 10.18
N PHE A 508 21.23 -32.87 10.40
CA PHE A 508 20.03 -32.37 11.09
C PHE A 508 20.11 -32.51 12.62
N ASP A 509 21.16 -33.17 13.13
CA ASP A 509 21.32 -33.49 14.57
C ASP A 509 21.87 -32.30 15.38
N ASN A 510 22.51 -31.32 14.70
CA ASN A 510 23.07 -30.14 15.34
C ASN A 510 21.97 -29.11 15.65
N LYS A 511 21.55 -29.02 16.92
CA LYS A 511 20.52 -28.06 17.38
C LYS A 511 20.78 -26.61 16.97
N ALA A 512 22.05 -26.18 16.87
CA ALA A 512 22.41 -24.81 16.49
C ALA A 512 22.24 -24.54 14.98
N GLU A 513 22.43 -25.56 14.13
CA GLU A 513 22.17 -25.47 12.69
C GLU A 513 20.71 -25.77 12.33
N LEU A 514 20.00 -26.58 13.13
CA LEU A 514 18.60 -26.93 12.88
C LEU A 514 17.72 -25.68 12.77
N GLY A 515 17.87 -24.70 13.66
CA GLY A 515 17.16 -23.42 13.57
C GLY A 515 17.42 -22.68 12.25
N LEU A 516 18.67 -22.66 11.79
CA LEU A 516 19.05 -22.04 10.52
C LEU A 516 18.47 -22.79 9.31
N ILE A 517 18.50 -24.12 9.35
CA ILE A 517 17.93 -25.00 8.32
C ILE A 517 16.41 -24.80 8.20
N LEU A 518 15.71 -24.57 9.31
CA LEU A 518 14.27 -24.27 9.32
C LEU A 518 13.95 -22.91 8.69
N GLU A 519 14.72 -21.86 9.02
CA GLU A 519 14.59 -20.56 8.36
C GLU A 519 14.83 -20.64 6.84
N VAL A 520 15.80 -21.48 6.42
CA VAL A 520 16.09 -21.75 4.99
C VAL A 520 14.95 -22.51 4.32
N TYR A 521 14.34 -23.49 4.99
CA TYR A 521 13.17 -24.22 4.48
C TYR A 521 11.98 -23.28 4.27
N GLN A 522 11.66 -22.44 5.26
CA GLN A 522 10.59 -21.45 5.17
C GLN A 522 10.83 -20.47 4.01
N LEU A 523 12.03 -19.86 3.94
CA LEU A 523 12.38 -18.91 2.87
C LEU A 523 12.36 -19.57 1.48
N ALA A 524 12.82 -20.81 1.35
CA ALA A 524 12.72 -21.56 0.09
C ALA A 524 11.27 -21.86 -0.30
N GLY A 525 10.37 -22.06 0.69
CA GLY A 525 8.93 -22.15 0.48
C GLY A 525 8.35 -20.84 -0.07
N GLU A 526 8.59 -19.72 0.62
CA GLU A 526 8.17 -18.38 0.22
C GLU A 526 8.62 -18.02 -1.21
N ILE A 527 9.89 -18.29 -1.56
CA ILE A 527 10.42 -18.05 -2.90
C ILE A 527 9.66 -18.87 -3.96
N ARG A 528 9.38 -20.16 -3.71
CA ARG A 528 8.64 -21.01 -4.66
C ARG A 528 7.18 -20.60 -4.79
N GLU A 529 6.53 -20.17 -3.71
CA GLU A 529 5.17 -19.65 -3.74
C GLU A 529 5.09 -18.32 -4.49
N ALA A 530 6.07 -17.45 -4.30
CA ALA A 530 6.23 -16.22 -5.08
C ALA A 530 6.46 -16.53 -6.58
N GLN A 531 7.33 -17.50 -6.91
CA GLN A 531 7.57 -17.95 -8.29
C GLN A 531 6.29 -18.51 -8.92
N LYS A 532 5.55 -19.40 -8.22
CA LYS A 532 4.27 -19.97 -8.67
C LYS A 532 3.22 -18.89 -8.90
N SER A 533 3.13 -17.92 -7.98
CA SER A 533 2.22 -16.78 -8.08
C SER A 533 2.56 -15.86 -9.26
N ARG A 534 3.85 -15.65 -9.52
CA ARG A 534 4.37 -14.88 -10.65
C ARG A 534 4.11 -15.58 -11.99
N GLU A 535 4.31 -16.89 -12.06
CA GLU A 535 4.01 -17.70 -13.25
C GLU A 535 2.49 -17.78 -13.54
N LEU A 536 1.64 -17.87 -12.50
CA LEU A 536 0.18 -17.76 -12.67
C LEU A 536 -0.24 -16.39 -13.20
N ARG A 537 0.36 -15.30 -12.69
CA ARG A 537 0.18 -13.94 -13.23
C ARG A 537 0.67 -13.85 -14.68
N ARG A 538 1.82 -14.43 -15.01
CA ARG A 538 2.37 -14.48 -16.38
C ARG A 538 1.43 -15.19 -17.34
N ARG A 539 0.96 -16.40 -17.01
CA ARG A 539 -0.04 -17.15 -17.79
C ARG A 539 -1.32 -16.35 -17.99
N SER A 540 -1.75 -15.61 -16.97
CA SER A 540 -2.94 -14.74 -17.05
C SER A 540 -2.71 -13.55 -17.99
N LEU A 541 -1.53 -12.92 -17.95
CA LEU A 541 -1.14 -11.84 -18.88
C LEU A 541 -0.94 -12.32 -20.32
N VAL A 542 -0.44 -13.54 -20.54
CA VAL A 542 -0.31 -14.15 -21.89
C VAL A 542 -1.69 -14.48 -22.45
N ARG A 543 -2.58 -15.10 -21.66
CA ARG A 543 -4.00 -15.32 -22.04
C ARG A 543 -4.71 -14.01 -22.36
N LEU A 544 -4.43 -12.95 -21.59
CA LEU A 544 -4.95 -11.62 -21.85
C LEU A 544 -4.40 -11.04 -23.16
N SER A 545 -3.08 -11.15 -23.43
CA SER A 545 -2.46 -10.69 -24.69
C SER A 545 -3.09 -11.36 -25.90
N TYR A 546 -3.15 -12.69 -25.91
CA TYR A 546 -3.78 -13.47 -26.98
C TYR A 546 -5.25 -13.07 -27.20
N SER A 547 -5.98 -12.82 -26.11
CA SER A 547 -7.37 -12.35 -26.19
C SER A 547 -7.49 -10.90 -26.70
N LEU A 548 -6.54 -10.03 -26.36
CA LEU A 548 -6.47 -8.64 -26.85
C LEU A 548 -6.12 -8.61 -28.34
N GLU A 549 -5.25 -9.51 -28.81
CA GLU A 549 -4.87 -9.65 -30.21
C GLU A 549 -6.03 -10.24 -31.04
N GLN A 550 -6.62 -11.35 -30.59
CA GLN A 550 -7.68 -12.06 -31.31
C GLN A 550 -9.01 -11.29 -31.38
N PHE A 551 -9.37 -10.55 -30.31
CA PHE A 551 -10.66 -9.88 -30.22
C PHE A 551 -10.57 -8.35 -30.24
N GLY A 552 -9.44 -7.77 -29.83
CA GLY A 552 -9.33 -6.35 -29.53
C GLY A 552 -9.83 -6.01 -28.12
N PRO A 553 -9.26 -4.99 -27.44
CA PRO A 553 -9.63 -4.62 -26.07
C PRO A 553 -11.13 -4.34 -25.87
N VAL A 554 -11.76 -3.74 -26.88
CA VAL A 554 -13.20 -3.42 -26.85
C VAL A 554 -14.05 -4.69 -26.85
N ARG A 555 -13.71 -5.72 -27.65
CA ARG A 555 -14.52 -6.96 -27.70
C ARG A 555 -14.29 -7.89 -26.51
N LEU A 556 -13.15 -7.77 -25.82
CA LEU A 556 -12.95 -8.41 -24.52
C LEU A 556 -13.92 -7.86 -23.47
N LEU A 557 -14.15 -6.54 -23.49
CA LEU A 557 -15.23 -5.95 -22.69
C LEU A 557 -16.59 -6.44 -23.18
N GLU A 558 -16.91 -6.38 -24.48
CA GLU A 558 -18.21 -6.85 -25.02
C GLU A 558 -18.55 -8.34 -24.76
N ARG A 559 -17.57 -9.22 -24.55
CA ARG A 559 -17.78 -10.67 -24.51
C ARG A 559 -18.78 -11.16 -23.45
N PRO A 560 -18.69 -10.78 -22.16
CA PRO A 560 -19.73 -11.07 -21.17
C PRO A 560 -21.10 -10.48 -21.53
N PHE A 561 -21.16 -9.27 -22.10
CA PHE A 561 -22.41 -8.65 -22.55
C PHE A 561 -23.08 -9.49 -23.65
N ARG A 562 -22.34 -9.95 -24.66
CA ARG A 562 -22.87 -10.80 -25.75
C ARG A 562 -23.41 -12.16 -25.31
N ARG A 563 -22.98 -12.68 -24.16
CA ARG A 563 -23.52 -13.94 -23.60
C ARG A 563 -24.85 -13.75 -22.86
N ARG A 564 -25.21 -12.51 -22.51
CA ARG A 564 -26.47 -12.13 -21.84
C ARG A 564 -27.35 -11.24 -22.74
N MET A 565 -27.04 -11.16 -24.04
CA MET A 565 -27.91 -10.51 -25.01
C MET A 565 -28.59 -11.55 -25.90
N CYS A 566 -29.87 -11.33 -26.17
CA CYS A 566 -30.68 -12.30 -26.89
C CYS A 566 -30.15 -12.48 -28.32
N GLN A 567 -29.97 -13.73 -28.74
CA GLN A 567 -29.31 -14.04 -30.02
C GLN A 567 -30.06 -13.43 -31.21
N ARG A 568 -31.40 -13.33 -31.15
CA ARG A 568 -32.22 -12.66 -32.16
C ARG A 568 -31.84 -11.17 -32.33
N ALA A 569 -31.67 -10.43 -31.24
CA ALA A 569 -31.25 -9.03 -31.27
C ALA A 569 -29.81 -8.85 -31.80
N LEU A 570 -28.91 -9.77 -31.43
CA LEU A 570 -27.53 -9.83 -31.94
C LEU A 570 -27.46 -10.11 -33.45
N HIS A 571 -28.33 -10.97 -33.98
CA HIS A 571 -28.38 -11.27 -35.41
C HIS A 571 -29.04 -10.14 -36.23
N GLY A 572 -30.11 -9.53 -35.74
CA GLY A 572 -30.78 -8.40 -36.41
C GLY A 572 -29.87 -7.18 -36.61
N SER A 573 -29.07 -6.84 -35.59
CA SER A 573 -28.15 -5.69 -35.62
C SER A 573 -27.08 -5.73 -36.72
N ARG A 574 -26.82 -6.88 -37.36
CA ARG A 574 -25.83 -6.98 -38.44
C ARG A 574 -26.31 -6.49 -39.81
N ARG A 575 -27.63 -6.34 -40.05
CA ARG A 575 -28.17 -5.98 -41.38
C ARG A 575 -28.80 -4.59 -41.48
N LEU A 576 -29.04 -3.88 -40.37
CA LEU A 576 -29.79 -2.62 -40.38
C LEU A 576 -29.03 -1.47 -39.72
N ARG A 577 -28.42 -0.60 -40.53
CA ARG A 577 -27.88 0.70 -40.07
C ARG A 577 -28.95 1.76 -39.79
N ARG A 578 -30.21 1.52 -40.19
CA ARG A 578 -31.38 2.39 -39.98
C ARG A 578 -32.70 1.58 -39.96
N ALA A 579 -32.95 0.85 -38.88
CA ALA A 579 -34.31 0.49 -38.46
C ALA A 579 -34.27 0.02 -37.00
N ALA A 580 -35.12 0.61 -36.15
CA ALA A 580 -35.38 0.08 -34.82
C ALA A 580 -36.40 -1.07 -34.94
N CYS A 581 -35.94 -2.27 -35.33
CA CYS A 581 -36.72 -3.49 -35.16
C CYS A 581 -36.71 -3.88 -33.67
N ALA A 582 -37.42 -3.10 -32.86
CA ALA A 582 -38.01 -3.61 -31.64
C ALA A 582 -39.18 -4.50 -32.07
N ASP A 583 -38.92 -5.79 -32.25
CA ASP A 583 -39.97 -6.80 -32.31
C ASP A 583 -40.35 -7.11 -30.85
N PRO A 584 -41.50 -6.62 -30.35
CA PRO A 584 -41.83 -6.70 -28.92
C PRO A 584 -42.20 -8.13 -28.47
N SER A 585 -42.19 -9.10 -29.38
CA SER A 585 -42.63 -10.48 -29.13
C SER A 585 -41.57 -11.42 -28.54
N CYS A 586 -40.31 -10.99 -28.44
CA CYS A 586 -39.21 -11.88 -28.02
C CYS A 586 -39.14 -12.04 -26.49
N SER A 587 -39.81 -13.06 -25.96
CA SER A 587 -39.89 -13.39 -24.52
C SER A 587 -38.65 -14.10 -23.93
N CYS A 588 -37.47 -13.94 -24.52
CA CYS A 588 -36.24 -14.51 -23.95
C CYS A 588 -35.81 -13.69 -22.70
N PRO A 589 -35.22 -14.33 -21.66
CA PRO A 589 -34.76 -13.63 -20.45
C PRO A 589 -33.46 -12.83 -20.65
N ASP A 590 -32.84 -12.91 -21.83
CA ASP A 590 -31.63 -12.17 -22.18
C ASP A 590 -31.96 -10.73 -22.63
N ALA A 591 -31.01 -9.81 -22.42
CA ALA A 591 -31.17 -8.41 -22.80
C ALA A 591 -31.28 -8.22 -24.33
N HIS A 592 -32.22 -7.39 -24.77
CA HIS A 592 -32.41 -7.04 -26.18
C HIS A 592 -31.61 -5.79 -26.56
N HIS A 593 -31.33 -4.91 -25.59
CA HIS A 593 -30.51 -3.73 -25.78
C HIS A 593 -29.35 -3.67 -24.76
N PRO A 594 -28.15 -3.13 -25.11
CA PRO A 594 -27.02 -3.03 -24.18
C PRO A 594 -27.30 -2.26 -22.87
N SER A 595 -28.36 -1.44 -22.81
CA SER A 595 -28.78 -0.75 -21.57
C SER A 595 -29.61 -1.61 -20.62
N GLU A 596 -30.17 -2.72 -21.09
CA GLU A 596 -30.94 -3.68 -20.26
C GLU A 596 -30.04 -4.64 -19.48
N LEU A 597 -28.74 -4.66 -19.81
CA LEU A 597 -27.71 -5.46 -19.13
C LEU A 597 -27.42 -4.91 -17.73
N ARG A 598 -28.37 -5.11 -16.83
CA ARG A 598 -28.18 -4.96 -15.39
C ARG A 598 -27.22 -6.05 -14.93
N PHE A 599 -26.03 -5.64 -14.49
CA PHE A 599 -25.15 -6.54 -13.76
C PHE A 599 -25.79 -6.81 -12.38
N PRO A 600 -26.11 -8.07 -12.03
CA PRO A 600 -26.34 -8.40 -10.63
C PRO A 600 -25.03 -8.12 -9.87
N ALA A 601 -25.12 -7.33 -8.80
CA ALA A 601 -23.96 -6.96 -8.00
C ALA A 601 -23.47 -8.20 -7.23
N GLY A 602 -22.42 -8.87 -7.74
CA GLY A 602 -21.81 -10.02 -7.08
C GLY A 602 -20.87 -10.85 -7.96
N GLU A 603 -21.17 -10.99 -9.26
CA GLU A 603 -20.42 -11.90 -10.15
C GLU A 603 -19.19 -11.24 -10.80
N SER A 604 -18.22 -10.81 -10.00
CA SER A 604 -16.84 -10.78 -10.47
C SER A 604 -16.30 -12.22 -10.47
N ALA A 605 -15.70 -12.65 -11.58
CA ALA A 605 -15.19 -14.01 -11.73
C ALA A 605 -14.32 -14.45 -10.52
N PRO A 606 -14.46 -15.70 -10.03
CA PRO A 606 -13.63 -16.20 -8.95
C PRO A 606 -12.14 -16.07 -9.33
N ARG A 607 -11.34 -15.55 -8.40
CA ARG A 607 -9.90 -15.31 -8.56
C ARG A 607 -9.08 -16.54 -8.22
#